data_AF-A0AAW7XC77-F1
#
_entry.id   AF-A0AAW7XC77-F1
#
_cell.length_a   1.000
_cell.length_b   1.000
_cell.length_c   1.000
_cell.angle_alpha   90.00
_cell.angle_beta   90.00
_cell.angle_gamma   90.00
#
_symmetry.space_group_name_H-M   'P 1'
#
loop_
_entity.id
_entity.type
_entity.pdbx_description
1 polymer ?
#
loop_
_entity_poly.entity_id
_entity_poly.type
_entity_poly.pdbx_seq_one_letter_code
_entity_poly.pdbx_strand_id
1 'polypeptide(L)' 'PVDTNNIFFTGFSQGAILSYAFSFTFPEKIQHVVALSGHFNHDFLIQPPTKNNIDYFVSHGTVDQVIPIGWAKKGPELLN' A
#
# COMPACT_ATOMS: atom_id res chain seq x y z
N PRO A 1 10.39 20.70 12.95
CA PRO A 1 10.77 19.27 13.05
C PRO A 1 9.67 18.40 12.42
N VAL A 2 10.02 17.22 11.90
CA VAL A 2 9.03 16.25 11.39
C VAL A 2 8.46 15.44 12.56
N ASP A 3 7.14 15.23 12.59
CA ASP A 3 6.49 14.34 13.57
C ASP A 3 6.65 12.88 13.13
N THR A 4 7.52 12.14 13.80
CA THR A 4 7.78 10.73 13.48
C THR A 4 6.67 9.79 13.92
N ASN A 5 5.70 10.26 14.71
CA ASN A 5 4.54 9.46 15.11
C ASN A 5 3.38 9.57 14.12
N ASN A 6 3.49 10.44 13.10
CA ASN A 6 2.43 10.68 12.14
C ASN A 6 2.99 10.83 10.72
N ILE A 7 3.46 9.71 10.17
CA ILE A 7 4.07 9.62 8.84
C ILE A 7 3.09 9.03 7.84
N PHE A 8 2.90 9.75 6.73
CA PHE A 8 2.10 9.34 5.59
C PHE A 8 2.99 8.98 4.40
N PHE A 9 2.83 7.77 3.88
CA PHE A 9 3.38 7.39 2.59
C PHE A 9 2.31 7.54 1.51
N THR A 10 2.52 8.48 0.59
CA THR A 10 1.65 8.65 -0.57
C THR A 10 2.36 8.14 -1.81
N GLY A 11 1.81 7.10 -2.43
CA GLY A 11 2.38 6.45 -3.59
C GLY A 11 1.43 6.45 -4.77
N PHE A 12 1.96 6.63 -5.98
CA PHE A 12 1.23 6.46 -7.24
C PHE A 12 1.86 5.35 -8.08
N SER A 13 1.04 4.48 -8.69
CA SER A 13 1.52 3.37 -9.54
C SER A 13 2.55 2.52 -8.80
N GLN A 14 3.79 2.40 -9.30
CA GLN A 14 4.86 1.68 -8.61
C GLN A 14 5.17 2.24 -7.21
N GLY A 15 5.00 3.56 -6.99
CA GLY A 15 5.15 4.15 -5.66
C GLY A 15 4.11 3.62 -4.66
N ALA A 16 2.88 3.33 -5.11
CA ALA A 16 1.86 2.70 -4.28
C ALA A 16 2.23 1.24 -3.96
N ILE A 17 2.73 0.49 -4.96
CA ILE A 17 3.19 -0.89 -4.79
C ILE A 17 4.31 -0.96 -3.72
N LEU A 18 5.29 -0.07 -3.82
CA LEU A 18 6.38 0.02 -2.83
C LEU A 18 5.89 0.51 -1.47
N SER A 19 4.91 1.41 -1.41
CA SER A 19 4.31 1.86 -0.15
C SER A 19 3.65 0.70 0.60
N TYR A 20 2.92 -0.16 -0.11
CA TYR A 20 2.40 -1.40 0.47
C TYR A 20 3.53 -2.28 1.00
N ALA A 21 4.50 -2.62 0.15
CA ALA A 21 5.58 -3.51 0.52
C ALA A 21 6.35 -3.02 1.76
N PHE A 22 6.64 -1.72 1.82
CA PHE A 22 7.28 -1.09 2.96
C PHE A 22 6.42 -1.19 4.22
N SER A 23 5.13 -0.88 4.13
CA SER A 23 4.22 -0.91 5.28
C SER A 23 4.08 -2.28 5.93
N PHE A 24 4.15 -3.37 5.15
CA PHE A 24 4.13 -4.75 5.67
C PHE A 24 5.49 -5.22 6.18
N THR A 25 6.58 -4.66 5.65
CA THR A 25 7.93 -5.02 6.08
C THR A 25 8.34 -4.28 7.35
N PHE A 26 7.94 -3.01 7.49
CA PHE A 26 8.31 -2.12 8.60
C PHE A 26 7.07 -1.39 9.18
N PRO A 27 6.07 -2.13 9.70
CA PRO A 27 4.84 -1.55 10.21
C PRO A 27 5.05 -0.61 11.41
N GLU A 28 6.21 -0.64 12.05
CA GLU A 28 6.59 0.24 13.15
C GLU A 28 7.08 1.64 12.72
N LYS A 29 7.36 1.84 11.41
CA LYS A 29 8.01 3.06 10.90
C LYS A 29 7.06 4.06 10.27
N ILE A 30 5.84 3.65 9.92
CA ILE A 30 4.82 4.51 9.31
C ILE A 30 3.47 4.22 9.97
N GLN A 31 2.51 5.11 9.80
CA GLN A 31 1.17 4.95 10.36
C GLN A 31 0.10 4.93 9.27
N HIS A 32 0.37 5.59 8.14
CA HIS A 32 -0.64 5.79 7.10
C HIS A 32 -0.07 5.59 5.70
N VAL A 33 -0.85 4.93 4.84
CA VAL A 33 -0.54 4.75 3.42
C VAL A 33 -1.69 5.26 2.56
N VAL A 34 -1.37 6.10 1.58
CA VAL A 34 -2.26 6.56 0.52
C VAL A 34 -1.78 5.94 -0.79
N ALA A 35 -2.43 4.86 -1.20
CA ALA A 35 -2.10 4.09 -2.38
C ALA A 35 -2.99 4.48 -3.57
N LEU A 36 -2.40 5.12 -4.57
CA LEU A 36 -3.10 5.63 -5.75
C LEU A 36 -2.71 4.84 -7.00
N SER A 37 -3.70 4.30 -7.71
CA SER A 37 -3.53 3.55 -8.96
C SER A 37 -2.46 2.46 -8.88
N GLY A 38 -2.42 1.71 -7.77
CA GLY A 38 -1.46 0.64 -7.52
C GLY A 38 -2.15 -0.66 -7.16
N HIS A 39 -1.34 -1.69 -6.91
CA HIS A 39 -1.85 -2.96 -6.41
C HIS A 39 -0.91 -3.58 -5.38
N PHE A 40 -1.41 -4.54 -4.63
CA PHE A 40 -0.56 -5.36 -3.77
C PHE A 40 0.20 -6.37 -4.63
N ASN A 41 1.53 -6.40 -4.48
CA ASN A 41 2.40 -7.33 -5.19
C ASN A 41 3.28 -8.09 -4.19
N HIS A 42 3.16 -9.41 -4.17
CA HIS A 42 3.87 -10.27 -3.23
C HIS A 42 5.38 -10.35 -3.53
N ASP A 43 5.79 -10.11 -4.78
CA ASP A 43 7.19 -10.19 -5.21
C ASP A 43 8.06 -9.09 -4.56
N PHE A 44 7.44 -8.01 -4.09
CA PHE A 44 8.13 -6.91 -3.40
C PHE A 44 8.19 -7.09 -1.88
N LEU A 45 7.57 -8.14 -1.34
CA LEU A 45 7.62 -8.42 0.09
C LEU A 45 8.93 -9.11 0.46
N ILE A 46 9.57 -8.65 1.54
CA ILE A 46 10.76 -9.28 2.11
C ILE A 46 10.37 -10.37 3.11
N GLN A 47 9.14 -10.32 3.62
CA GLN A 47 8.58 -11.25 4.60
C GLN A 47 7.07 -11.45 4.34
N PRO A 48 6.47 -12.58 4.78
CA PRO A 48 5.05 -12.82 4.62
C PRO A 48 4.23 -11.66 5.24
N PRO A 49 3.16 -11.20 4.57
CA PRO A 49 2.35 -10.11 5.10
C PRO A 49 1.63 -10.59 6.35
N THR A 50 1.86 -9.89 7.46
CA THR A 50 1.12 -10.07 8.72
C THR A 50 0.13 -8.93 8.89
N LYS A 51 -0.88 -9.15 9.74
CA LYS A 51 -1.80 -8.09 10.11
C LYS A 51 -1.02 -6.94 10.75
N ASN A 52 -1.20 -5.73 10.26
CA ASN A 52 -0.57 -4.52 10.77
C ASN A 52 -1.64 -3.52 11.24
N ASN A 53 -1.22 -2.47 11.95
CA ASN A 53 -2.09 -1.40 12.45
C ASN A 53 -1.97 -0.13 11.59
N ILE A 54 -1.67 -0.28 10.30
CA ILE A 54 -1.52 0.84 9.37
C ILE A 54 -2.87 1.20 8.80
N ASP A 55 -3.19 2.49 8.73
CA ASP A 55 -4.38 2.95 8.02
C ASP A 55 -4.10 3.09 6.53
N TYR A 56 -4.98 2.54 5.70
CA TYR A 56 -4.85 2.59 4.25
C TYR A 56 -5.99 3.38 3.62
N PHE A 57 -5.64 4.33 2.78
CA PHE A 57 -6.52 4.86 1.75
C PHE A 57 -6.10 4.28 0.40
N VAL A 58 -7.03 3.64 -0.30
CA VAL A 58 -6.77 3.01 -1.60
C VAL A 58 -7.72 3.60 -2.64
N SER A 59 -7.16 4.14 -3.72
CA SER A 59 -7.94 4.62 -4.87
C SER A 59 -7.39 4.02 -6.15
N HIS A 60 -8.29 3.55 -7.02
CA HIS A 60 -7.93 2.97 -8.31
C HIS A 60 -8.99 3.26 -9.37
N GLY A 61 -8.56 3.60 -10.57
CA GLY A 61 -9.46 3.83 -11.70
C GLY A 61 -10.09 2.54 -12.21
N THR A 62 -11.41 2.50 -12.37
CA THR A 62 -12.12 1.30 -12.87
C THR A 62 -11.79 0.96 -14.33
N VAL A 63 -11.30 1.93 -15.08
CA VAL A 63 -10.95 1.83 -16.51
C VAL A 63 -9.44 1.96 -16.77
N ASP A 64 -8.62 1.82 -15.73
CA ASP A 64 -7.16 1.83 -15.87
C ASP A 64 -6.70 0.69 -16.79
N GLN A 65 -6.04 1.04 -17.90
CA GLN A 65 -5.57 0.10 -18.92
C GLN A 65 -4.16 -0.46 -18.61
N VAL A 66 -3.45 0.14 -17.65
CA VAL A 66 -2.09 -0.26 -17.26
C VAL A 66 -2.14 -1.26 -16.11
N ILE A 67 -2.94 -0.97 -15.08
CA ILE A 67 -3.16 -1.85 -13.94
C ILE A 67 -4.65 -2.22 -13.89
N PRO A 68 -5.02 -3.44 -14.31
CA PRO A 68 -6.41 -3.88 -14.28
C PRO A 68 -7.00 -3.82 -12.87
N ILE A 69 -8.26 -3.43 -12.76
CA ILE A 69 -8.97 -3.31 -11.46
C ILE A 69 -8.91 -4.60 -10.62
N GLY A 70 -8.91 -5.77 -11.26
CA GLY A 70 -8.82 -7.05 -10.54
C GLY A 70 -7.52 -7.20 -9.74
N TRP A 71 -6.42 -6.56 -10.16
CA TRP A 71 -5.18 -6.57 -9.41
C TRP A 71 -5.24 -5.60 -8.23
N ALA A 72 -5.76 -4.40 -8.48
CA ALA A 72 -5.92 -3.37 -7.45
C ALA A 72 -6.80 -3.83 -6.27
N LYS A 73 -7.84 -4.64 -6.54
CA LYS A 73 -8.75 -5.18 -5.51
C LYS A 73 -8.09 -6.12 -4.50
N LYS A 74 -7.00 -6.80 -4.88
CA LYS A 74 -6.29 -7.75 -3.99
C LYS A 74 -5.71 -7.09 -2.75
N GLY A 75 -5.33 -5.80 -2.83
CA GLY A 75 -4.79 -5.06 -1.69
C GLY A 75 -5.86 -4.86 -0.60
N PRO A 76 -6.97 -4.17 -0.89
CA PRO A 76 -8.08 -4.02 0.05
C PRO A 76 -8.62 -5.35 0.61
N GLU A 77 -8.68 -6.42 -0.20
CA GLU A 77 -9.11 -7.75 0.27
C GLU A 77 -8.18 -8.33 1.35
N LEU A 78 -6.87 -8.09 1.26
CA LEU A 78 -5.89 -8.54 2.24
C LEU A 78 -5.88 -7.68 3.52
N LEU A 79 -6.42 -6.46 3.45
CA LEU A 79 -6.43 -5.50 4.56
C LEU A 79 -7.66 -5.63 5.49
N ASN A 80 -8.67 -6.42 5.10
CA ASN A 80 -9.91 -6.64 5.87
C ASN A 80 -9.85 -7.90 6.76
#